data_AF-A0A0N4Y2T8-F1
#
_entry.id   AF-A0A0N4Y2T8-F1
#
_cell.length_a   1.000
_cell.length_b   1.000
_cell.length_c   1.000
_cell.angle_alpha   90.00
_cell.angle_beta   90.00
_cell.angle_gamma   90.00
#
_symmetry.space_group_name_H-M   'P 1'
#
loop_
_entity.id
_entity.type
_entity.pdbx_description
1 polymer ?
#
loop_
_entity_poly.entity_id
_entity_poly.type
_entity_poly.pdbx_seq_one_letter_code
_entity_poly.pdbx_strand_id
1 'polypeptide(L)'
;MSAQLITQKRLLSRYGNKLEKVISSFKEECLEGLQVSEGSSRTERLDSIRRLEESIGAIEAVTAKLENTLGEYTVFVDSDGKVPASECDQYVETAESSLAKALDYLVLIKQLEQKREHVDSQWTIKKVLSKFPEATQRKVLAKKHANS
;
A
#
# COMPACT_ATOMS: atom_id res chain seq x y z
N MET A 1 25.83 -6.11 26.08
CA MET A 1 24.83 -5.08 25.75
C MET A 1 25.12 -4.36 24.42
N SER A 2 26.38 -4.11 24.04
CA SER A 2 26.75 -3.63 22.68
C SER A 2 26.26 -4.52 21.52
N ALA A 3 26.24 -5.85 21.71
CA ALA A 3 25.73 -6.80 20.72
C ALA A 3 24.23 -6.62 20.41
N GLN A 4 23.43 -6.13 21.37
CA GLN A 4 22.00 -5.88 21.19
C GLN A 4 21.79 -4.67 20.26
N LEU A 5 22.52 -3.57 20.51
CA LEU A 5 22.51 -2.37 19.66
C LEU A 5 22.96 -2.67 18.22
N ILE A 6 24.04 -3.46 18.07
CA ILE A 6 24.51 -3.91 16.75
C ILE A 6 23.43 -4.74 16.05
N THR A 7 22.70 -5.57 16.80
CA THR A 7 21.59 -6.36 16.26
C THR A 7 20.45 -5.47 15.79
N GLN A 8 20.04 -4.48 16.58
CA GLN A 8 18.96 -3.55 16.22
C GLN A 8 19.31 -2.69 15.01
N LYS A 9 20.52 -2.11 14.95
CA LYS A 9 21.02 -1.39 13.76
C LYS A 9 20.96 -2.26 12.51
N ARG A 10 21.40 -3.52 12.61
CA ARG A 10 21.36 -4.47 11.49
C ARG A 10 19.92 -4.81 11.06
N LEU A 11 18.98 -4.90 12.01
CA LEU A 11 17.57 -5.16 11.71
C LEU A 11 16.90 -3.97 11.03
N LEU A 12 17.16 -2.74 11.49
CA LEU A 12 16.67 -1.51 10.84
C LEU A 12 17.12 -1.43 9.38
N SER A 13 18.43 -1.59 9.13
CA SER A 13 18.94 -1.60 7.75
C SER A 13 18.32 -2.74 6.92
N ARG A 14 18.16 -3.94 7.51
CA ARG A 14 17.58 -5.08 6.80
C ARG A 14 16.12 -4.84 6.42
N TYR A 15 15.29 -4.33 7.33
CA TYR A 15 13.88 -4.10 7.07
C TYR A 15 13.66 -2.87 6.17
N GLY A 16 14.44 -1.80 6.33
CA GLY A 16 14.44 -0.66 5.40
C GLY A 16 14.77 -1.10 3.97
N ASN A 17 15.88 -1.82 3.77
CA ASN A 17 16.25 -2.34 2.45
C ASN A 17 15.21 -3.31 1.89
N LYS A 18 14.58 -4.12 2.74
CA LYS A 18 13.52 -5.03 2.32
C LYS A 18 12.28 -4.26 1.86
N LEU A 19 11.91 -3.19 2.57
CA LEU A 19 10.77 -2.34 2.24
C LEU A 19 10.99 -1.66 0.89
N GLU A 20 12.17 -1.07 0.68
CA GLU A 20 12.53 -0.48 -0.61
C GLU A 20 12.52 -1.51 -1.74
N LYS A 21 13.02 -2.73 -1.49
CA LYS A 21 12.99 -3.80 -2.50
C LYS A 21 11.57 -4.24 -2.86
N VAL A 22 10.67 -4.35 -1.88
CA VAL A 22 9.26 -4.71 -2.10
C VAL A 22 8.55 -3.60 -2.90
N ILE A 23 8.81 -2.34 -2.58
CA ILE A 23 8.27 -1.21 -3.36
C ILE A 23 8.81 -1.24 -4.79
N SER A 24 10.11 -1.47 -4.98
CA SER A 24 10.73 -1.56 -6.31
C SER A 24 10.16 -2.71 -7.14
N SER A 25 9.94 -3.90 -6.56
CA SER A 25 9.34 -5.02 -7.30
C SER A 25 7.92 -4.69 -7.76
N PHE A 26 7.15 -3.96 -6.95
CA PHE A 26 5.80 -3.54 -7.32
C PHE A 26 5.77 -2.45 -8.40
N LYS A 27 6.79 -1.58 -8.41
CA LYS A 27 7.01 -0.63 -9.50
C LYS A 27 7.41 -1.34 -10.80
N GLU A 28 8.28 -2.34 -10.73
CA GLU A 28 8.69 -3.17 -11.87
C GLU A 28 7.53 -4.01 -12.43
N GLU A 29 6.65 -4.51 -11.56
CA GLU A 29 5.41 -5.20 -11.94
C GLU A 29 4.34 -4.25 -12.53
N CYS A 30 4.63 -2.94 -12.64
CA CYS A 30 3.75 -1.93 -13.20
C CYS A 30 2.35 -1.93 -12.54
N LEU A 31 2.27 -2.14 -11.22
CA LEU A 31 0.99 -2.07 -10.51
C LEU A 31 0.30 -0.71 -10.68
N GLU A 32 1.09 0.36 -10.85
CA GLU A 32 0.63 1.72 -11.14
C GLU A 32 -0.07 1.83 -12.52
N GLY A 33 0.32 0.97 -13.46
CA GLY A 33 -0.18 0.89 -14.83
C GLY A 33 -1.30 -0.12 -15.04
N LEU A 34 -1.74 -0.81 -13.98
CA LEU A 34 -2.94 -1.65 -13.99
C LEU A 34 -4.16 -0.72 -14.21
N GLN A 35 -4.42 -0.34 -15.46
CA GLN A 35 -5.63 0.35 -15.89
C GLN A 35 -6.74 -0.68 -16.15
N VAL A 36 -7.96 -0.38 -15.71
CA VAL A 36 -9.15 -1.14 -16.12
C VAL A 36 -9.51 -0.71 -17.53
N SER A 37 -8.97 -1.40 -18.53
CA SER A 37 -9.49 -1.28 -19.89
C SER A 37 -10.92 -1.81 -19.91
N GLU A 38 -11.86 -1.11 -20.55
CA GLU A 38 -13.25 -1.56 -20.72
C GLU A 38 -13.34 -2.92 -21.46
N GLY A 39 -12.26 -3.35 -22.13
CA GLY A 39 -12.12 -4.67 -22.75
C GLY A 39 -11.56 -5.78 -21.86
N SER A 40 -11.12 -5.48 -20.63
CA SER A 40 -10.52 -6.48 -19.74
C SER A 40 -11.55 -7.46 -19.19
N SER A 41 -11.20 -8.75 -19.24
CA SER A 41 -12.01 -9.83 -18.71
C SER A 41 -12.26 -9.66 -17.21
N ARG A 42 -13.35 -10.25 -16.70
CA ARG A 42 -13.65 -10.25 -15.27
C ARG A 42 -12.54 -10.90 -14.45
N THR A 43 -11.92 -11.95 -14.99
CA THR A 43 -10.82 -12.69 -14.37
C THR A 43 -9.56 -11.84 -14.25
N GLU A 44 -9.16 -11.10 -15.29
CA GLU A 44 -8.02 -10.18 -15.23
C GLU A 44 -8.24 -9.04 -14.22
N ARG A 45 -9.48 -8.54 -14.12
CA ARG A 45 -9.83 -7.53 -13.11
C ARG A 45 -9.70 -8.07 -11.69
N LEU A 46 -10.22 -9.26 -11.41
CA LEU A 46 -10.12 -9.89 -10.09
C LEU A 46 -8.67 -10.23 -9.73
N ASP A 47 -7.88 -10.70 -10.69
CA ASP A 47 -6.45 -10.99 -10.47
C ASP A 47 -5.66 -9.71 -10.16
N SER A 48 -5.98 -8.61 -10.85
CA SER A 48 -5.40 -7.30 -10.56
C SER A 48 -5.75 -6.79 -9.16
N ILE A 49 -7.00 -6.94 -8.73
CA ILE A 49 -7.45 -6.54 -7.38
C ILE A 49 -6.70 -7.35 -6.33
N ARG A 50 -6.67 -8.67 -6.49
CA ARG A 50 -5.94 -9.57 -5.58
C ARG A 50 -4.47 -9.20 -5.45
N ARG A 51 -3.80 -8.87 -6.56
CA ARG A 51 -2.39 -8.43 -6.55
C ARG A 51 -2.19 -7.12 -5.80
N LEU A 52 -3.12 -6.17 -5.90
CA LEU A 52 -3.07 -4.93 -5.14
C LEU A 52 -3.24 -5.20 -3.64
N GLU A 53 -4.22 -6.03 -3.26
CA GLU A 53 -4.45 -6.43 -1.85
C GLU A 53 -3.22 -7.14 -1.26
N GLU A 54 -2.63 -8.09 -2.00
CA GLU A 54 -1.41 -8.79 -1.58
C GLU A 54 -0.22 -7.81 -1.42
N SER A 55 -0.12 -6.81 -2.30
CA SER A 55 0.92 -5.78 -2.24
C SER A 55 0.75 -4.85 -1.05
N ILE A 56 -0.49 -4.42 -0.76
CA ILE A 56 -0.84 -3.63 0.43
C ILE A 56 -0.43 -4.41 1.68
N GLY A 57 -0.87 -5.67 1.81
CA GLY A 57 -0.55 -6.49 2.98
C GLY A 57 0.95 -6.72 3.17
N ALA A 58 1.70 -6.89 2.07
CA ALA A 58 3.16 -7.04 2.13
C ALA A 58 3.86 -5.77 2.62
N ILE A 59 3.44 -4.59 2.15
CA ILE A 59 3.98 -3.30 2.59
C ILE A 59 3.65 -3.09 4.07
N GLU A 60 2.39 -3.25 4.47
CA GLU A 60 1.94 -3.07 5.87
C GLU A 60 2.71 -3.99 6.83
N ALA A 61 2.92 -5.26 6.46
CA ALA A 61 3.63 -6.21 7.30
C ALA A 61 5.13 -5.88 7.47
N VAL A 62 5.78 -5.29 6.46
CA VAL A 62 7.19 -4.88 6.56
C VAL A 62 7.31 -3.55 7.30
N THR A 63 6.41 -2.60 7.06
CA THR A 63 6.30 -1.33 7.79
C THR A 63 6.11 -1.55 9.28
N ALA A 64 5.16 -2.38 9.70
CA ALA A 64 4.92 -2.67 11.11
C ALA A 64 6.16 -3.27 11.82
N LYS A 65 6.95 -4.09 11.12
CA LYS A 65 8.20 -4.66 11.65
C LYS A 65 9.29 -3.59 11.78
N LEU A 66 9.37 -2.67 10.82
CA LEU A 66 10.32 -1.57 10.87
C LEU A 66 9.97 -0.59 11.99
N GLU A 67 8.69 -0.22 12.15
CA GLU A 67 8.18 0.62 13.25
C GLU A 67 8.47 0.00 14.62
N ASN A 68 8.18 -1.30 14.81
CA ASN A 68 8.46 -1.97 16.09
C ASN A 68 9.96 -2.00 16.39
N THR A 69 10.79 -2.31 15.39
CA THR A 69 12.25 -2.31 15.55
C THR A 69 12.77 -0.91 15.88
N LEU A 70 12.19 0.13 15.28
CA LEU A 70 12.54 1.52 15.54
C LEU A 70 12.17 1.94 16.97
N GLY A 71 10.98 1.56 17.45
CA GLY A 71 10.56 1.80 18.83
C GLY A 71 11.43 1.06 19.85
N GLU A 72 11.81 -0.19 19.58
CA GLU A 72 12.76 -0.92 20.43
C GLU A 72 14.16 -0.26 20.45
N TYR A 73 14.59 0.28 19.31
CA TYR A 73 15.87 0.97 19.18
C TYR A 73 15.91 2.29 19.96
N THR A 74 14.87 3.12 19.86
CA THR A 74 14.81 4.41 20.58
C THR A 74 14.79 4.20 22.09
N VAL A 75 13.94 3.30 22.59
CA VAL A 75 13.89 2.92 24.02
C VAL A 75 15.25 2.44 24.51
N PHE A 76 15.97 1.66 23.70
CA PHE A 76 17.29 1.17 24.05
C PHE A 76 18.34 2.30 24.11
N VAL A 77 18.34 3.23 23.17
CA VAL A 77 19.26 4.38 23.14
C VAL A 77 19.02 5.32 24.33
N ASP A 78 17.76 5.62 24.63
CA ASP A 78 17.37 6.47 25.76
C ASP A 78 17.76 5.86 27.12
N SER A 79 17.78 4.53 27.20
CA SER A 79 18.13 3.80 28.42
C SER A 79 19.65 3.63 28.62
N ASP A 80 20.45 3.56 27.55
CA ASP A 80 21.88 3.22 27.61
C ASP A 80 22.79 4.46 27.70
N GLY A 81 22.34 5.66 27.29
CA GLY A 81 23.03 6.96 27.47
C GLY A 81 24.44 7.08 26.87
N LYS A 82 24.93 6.03 26.20
CA LYS A 82 26.32 5.85 25.75
C LYS A 82 26.46 5.85 24.22
N VAL A 83 25.35 5.89 23.48
CA VAL A 83 25.34 6.00 22.02
C VAL A 83 25.43 7.49 21.67
N PRO A 84 26.41 7.93 20.88
CA PRO A 84 26.48 9.31 20.44
C PRO A 84 25.23 9.65 19.60
N ALA A 85 24.57 10.76 19.93
CA ALA A 85 23.31 11.19 19.29
C ALA A 85 23.40 11.15 17.75
N SER A 86 24.52 11.59 17.18
CA SER A 86 24.75 11.59 15.72
C SER A 86 24.67 10.20 15.06
N GLU A 87 25.08 9.13 15.76
CA GLU A 87 24.97 7.76 15.23
C GLU A 87 23.54 7.21 15.45
N CYS A 88 22.83 7.68 16.47
CA CYS A 88 21.42 7.36 16.66
C CYS A 88 20.55 7.98 15.55
N ASP A 89 20.76 9.27 15.31
CA ASP A 89 19.97 10.08 14.38
C ASP A 89 20.03 9.52 12.95
N GLN A 90 21.20 9.08 12.48
CA GLN A 90 21.35 8.54 11.12
C GLN A 90 20.48 7.29 10.86
N TYR A 91 20.40 6.36 11.81
CA TYR A 91 19.60 5.13 11.63
C TYR A 91 18.11 5.41 11.74
N VAL A 92 17.73 6.35 12.62
CA VAL A 92 16.35 6.81 12.75
C VAL A 92 15.92 7.53 11.47
N GLU A 93 16.69 8.52 11.00
CA GLU A 93 16.42 9.26 9.76
C GLU A 93 16.31 8.32 8.55
N THR A 94 17.19 7.32 8.45
CA THR A 94 17.14 6.34 7.35
C THR A 94 15.86 5.50 7.43
N ALA A 95 15.50 5.01 8.62
CA ALA A 95 14.29 4.21 8.81
C ALA A 95 13.02 5.04 8.55
N GLU A 96 12.96 6.27 9.06
CA GLU A 96 11.87 7.22 8.82
C GLU A 96 11.73 7.55 7.33
N SER A 97 12.85 7.77 6.63
CA SER A 97 12.84 7.98 5.17
C SER A 97 12.28 6.76 4.43
N SER A 98 12.69 5.55 4.79
CA SER A 98 12.13 4.32 4.21
C SER A 98 10.65 4.15 4.51
N LEU A 99 10.21 4.48 5.72
CA LEU A 99 8.79 4.46 6.12
C LEU A 99 7.97 5.48 5.33
N ALA A 100 8.46 6.72 5.20
CA ALA A 100 7.78 7.77 4.44
C ALA A 100 7.54 7.34 2.98
N LYS A 101 8.58 6.82 2.31
CA LYS A 101 8.46 6.29 0.93
C LYS A 101 7.44 5.16 0.82
N ALA A 102 7.39 4.28 1.83
CA ALA A 102 6.45 3.18 1.86
C ALA A 102 5.00 3.62 2.06
N LEU A 103 4.78 4.60 2.94
CA LEU A 103 3.47 5.20 3.18
C LEU A 103 2.97 5.93 1.93
N ASP A 104 3.81 6.73 1.28
CA ASP A 104 3.46 7.41 0.02
C ASP A 104 3.04 6.40 -1.06
N TYR A 105 3.79 5.30 -1.18
CA TYR A 105 3.47 4.25 -2.15
C TYR A 105 2.20 3.47 -1.79
N LEU A 106 1.98 3.22 -0.50
CA LEU A 106 0.76 2.58 -0.01
C LEU A 106 -0.49 3.43 -0.26
N VAL A 107 -0.38 4.75 -0.09
CA VAL A 107 -1.46 5.69 -0.43
C VAL A 107 -1.79 5.60 -1.92
N LEU A 108 -0.78 5.55 -2.79
CA LEU A 108 -0.98 5.41 -4.23
C LEU A 108 -1.70 4.09 -4.58
N ILE A 109 -1.28 2.97 -4.00
CA ILE A 109 -1.90 1.67 -4.24
C ILE A 109 -3.36 1.63 -3.74
N LYS A 110 -3.63 2.14 -2.53
CA LYS A 110 -5.01 2.21 -2.00
C LYS A 110 -5.93 3.08 -2.84
N GLN A 111 -5.42 4.18 -3.41
CA GLN A 111 -6.20 4.99 -4.35
C GLN A 111 -6.53 4.24 -5.65
N LEU A 112 -5.62 3.39 -6.14
CA LEU A 112 -5.86 2.56 -7.32
C LEU A 112 -6.90 1.47 -7.04
N GLU A 113 -6.82 0.82 -5.88
CA GLU A 113 -7.81 -0.14 -5.41
C GLU A 113 -9.21 0.49 -5.32
N GLN A 114 -9.35 1.64 -4.65
CA GLN A 114 -10.62 2.35 -4.51
C GLN A 114 -11.21 2.78 -5.87
N LYS A 115 -10.38 3.35 -6.75
CA LYS A 115 -10.81 3.72 -8.11
C LYS A 115 -11.30 2.49 -8.88
N ARG A 116 -10.64 1.33 -8.72
CA ARG A 116 -11.04 0.07 -9.36
C ARG A 116 -12.37 -0.44 -8.84
N GLU A 117 -12.58 -0.47 -7.54
CA GLU A 117 -13.86 -0.89 -6.93
C GLU A 117 -15.03 -0.03 -7.44
N HIS A 118 -14.81 1.29 -7.55
CA HIS A 118 -15.80 2.21 -8.09
C HIS A 118 -16.10 1.95 -9.58
N VAL A 119 -15.06 1.72 -10.40
CA VAL A 119 -15.22 1.40 -11.83
C VAL A 119 -15.92 0.05 -12.03
N ASP A 120 -15.57 -0.98 -11.25
CA ASP A 120 -16.19 -2.30 -11.33
C ASP A 120 -17.69 -2.25 -10.96
N SER A 121 -18.01 -1.49 -9.92
CA SER A 121 -19.39 -1.22 -9.50
C SER A 121 -20.18 -0.49 -10.59
N GLN A 122 -19.61 0.55 -11.22
CA GLN A 122 -20.24 1.25 -12.33
C GLN A 122 -20.46 0.35 -13.55
N TRP A 123 -19.45 -0.43 -13.92
CA TRP A 123 -19.51 -1.35 -15.05
C TRP A 123 -20.58 -2.41 -14.84
N THR A 124 -20.68 -2.95 -13.62
CA THR A 124 -21.70 -3.95 -13.26
C THR A 124 -23.10 -3.36 -13.40
N ILE A 125 -23.31 -2.11 -12.92
CA ILE A 125 -24.58 -1.40 -13.12
C ILE A 125 -24.88 -1.23 -14.61
N LYS A 126 -23.95 -0.72 -15.42
CA LYS A 126 -24.15 -0.56 -16.88
C LYS A 126 -24.50 -1.89 -17.56
N LYS A 127 -23.82 -2.98 -17.20
CA LYS A 127 -24.04 -4.30 -17.78
C LYS A 127 -25.38 -4.93 -17.38
N VAL A 128 -25.82 -4.72 -16.14
CA VAL A 128 -27.15 -5.16 -15.71
C VAL A 128 -28.22 -4.34 -16.42
N LEU A 129 -28.06 -3.01 -16.47
CA LEU A 129 -28.99 -2.12 -17.15
C LEU A 129 -29.15 -2.42 -18.65
N SER A 130 -28.06 -2.80 -19.34
CA SER A 130 -28.13 -3.15 -20.78
C SER A 130 -28.98 -4.37 -21.10
N LYS A 131 -29.37 -5.18 -20.11
CA LYS A 131 -30.31 -6.29 -20.27
C LYS A 131 -31.78 -5.85 -20.25
N PHE A 132 -32.06 -4.60 -19.90
CA PHE A 132 -33.42 -4.06 -19.81
C PHE A 132 -33.70 -3.05 -20.93
N PRO A 133 -34.98 -2.86 -21.32
CA PRO A 133 -35.37 -1.80 -22.25
C PRO A 133 -34.96 -0.41 -21.77
N GLU A 134 -34.68 0.49 -22.70
CA GLU A 134 -34.13 1.83 -22.45
C GLU A 134 -35.03 2.72 -21.57
N ALA A 135 -36.35 2.49 -21.60
CA ALA A 135 -37.29 3.14 -20.70
C ALA A 135 -37.06 2.76 -19.23
N THR A 136 -36.71 1.50 -18.96
CA THR A 136 -36.40 1.00 -17.61
C THR A 136 -35.04 1.53 -17.16
N GLN A 137 -34.05 1.56 -18.06
CA GLN A 137 -32.72 2.12 -17.77
C GLN A 137 -32.81 3.58 -17.32
N ARG A 138 -33.52 4.42 -18.08
CA ARG A 138 -33.74 5.84 -17.75
C ARG A 138 -34.42 6.03 -16.39
N LYS A 139 -35.41 5.21 -16.06
CA LYS A 139 -36.09 5.26 -14.75
C LYS A 139 -35.16 4.88 -13.59
N VAL A 140 -34.34 3.84 -13.75
CA VAL A 140 -33.40 3.39 -12.71
C VAL A 140 -32.30 4.43 -12.49
N LEU A 141 -31.75 5.00 -13.56
CA LEU A 141 -30.75 6.07 -13.48
C LEU A 141 -31.32 7.35 -12.85
N ALA A 142 -32.54 7.77 -13.25
CA ALA A 142 -33.20 8.93 -12.66
C ALA A 142 -33.44 8.77 -11.14
N LYS A 143 -33.86 7.58 -10.70
CA LYS A 143 -34.02 7.28 -9.27
C LYS A 143 -32.68 7.27 -8.52
N LYS A 144 -31.61 6.77 -9.14
CA LYS A 144 -30.26 6.79 -8.54
C LYS A 144 -29.77 8.22 -8.32
N HIS A 145 -29.97 9.11 -9.30
CA HIS A 145 -29.56 10.52 -9.20
C HIS A 145 -30.44 11.34 -8.24
N ALA A 146 -31.69 10.94 -7.99
CA ALA A 146 -32.58 11.60 -7.04
C ALA A 146 -32.31 11.24 -5.57
N ASN A 147 -31.54 10.18 -5.31
CA ASN A 147 -31.21 9.66 -3.98
C ASN A 147 -29.74 9.88 -3.58
N SER A 148 -28.96 10.63 -4.39
CA SER A 148 -27.57 10.98 -4.12
C SER A 148 -27.43 12.44 -3.75
#